data_AF-A0ABD3M2D1-F1
#
_entry.id   AF-A0ABD3M2D1-F1
#
_cell.length_a   1.000
_cell.length_b   1.000
_cell.length_c   1.000
_cell.angle_alpha   90.00
_cell.angle_beta   90.00
_cell.angle_gamma   90.00
#
_symmetry.space_group_name_H-M   'P 1'
#
loop_
_entity.id
_entity.type
_entity.pdbx_description
1 polymer ?
#
loop_
_entity_poly.entity_id
_entity_poly.type
_entity_poly.pdbx_seq_one_letter_code
_entity_poly.pdbx_strand_id
1 'polypeptide(L)'
;MTTTHQLSPYEQFRLDRIKRNEERLASLGLAEAKQAIKTSSSRRQPSTPSGQLNRPKRSSSTMVTPSPPSRSSRRLTHKPVQYEPLMDDTTSIRKKIKLSAKKKATTSSNSNLKYAVPMDITSSPLSDKEKAIVCKKIEGDFLGKFEDYLTNVDTLSYQNKRNVLRQITKLATGEGIRYDSKAYGWPENCVFLGGIKVGPTDDILKLMDHGRECEEKWGEDHGNGWLLSHPLKKLYMFQRYLLEE
;
A
#
# COMPACT_ATOMS: atom_id res chain seq x y z
N MET A 1 -42.61 16.23 -38.49
CA MET A 1 -42.26 14.80 -38.50
C MET A 1 -41.24 14.56 -37.40
N THR A 2 -41.63 13.92 -36.31
CA THR A 2 -40.78 13.66 -35.14
C THR A 2 -39.98 12.39 -35.38
N THR A 3 -38.67 12.52 -35.59
CA THR A 3 -37.74 11.41 -35.76
C THR A 3 -37.59 10.67 -34.43
N THR A 4 -38.19 9.50 -34.32
CA THR A 4 -37.94 8.56 -33.21
C THR A 4 -36.56 7.94 -33.41
N HIS A 5 -35.54 8.52 -32.77
CA HIS A 5 -34.22 7.88 -32.69
C HIS A 5 -34.35 6.57 -31.92
N GLN A 6 -34.37 5.44 -32.62
CA GLN A 6 -34.24 4.12 -31.99
C GLN A 6 -32.87 4.04 -31.31
N LEU A 7 -32.90 3.87 -29.98
CA LEU A 7 -31.71 3.70 -29.16
C LEU A 7 -31.02 2.38 -29.51
N SER A 8 -29.69 2.40 -29.63
CA SER A 8 -28.87 1.20 -29.81
C SER A 8 -29.15 0.16 -28.70
N PRO A 9 -29.09 -1.15 -28.98
CA PRO A 9 -29.25 -2.20 -27.97
C PRO A 9 -28.36 -1.98 -26.74
N TYR A 10 -27.13 -1.48 -26.94
CA TYR A 10 -26.23 -1.16 -25.83
C TYR A 10 -26.78 -0.06 -24.92
N GLU A 11 -27.37 0.99 -25.49
CA GLU A 11 -27.88 2.12 -24.72
C GLU A 11 -29.14 1.72 -23.94
N GLN A 12 -29.97 0.83 -24.49
CA GLN A 12 -31.10 0.23 -23.78
C GLN A 12 -30.62 -0.57 -22.56
N PHE A 13 -29.66 -1.49 -22.74
CA PHE A 13 -29.07 -2.25 -21.64
C PHE A 13 -28.43 -1.37 -20.56
N ARG A 14 -27.80 -0.26 -20.98
CA ARG A 14 -27.19 0.72 -20.08
C ARG A 14 -28.26 1.41 -19.24
N LEU A 15 -29.36 1.86 -19.85
CA LEU A 15 -30.48 2.50 -19.15
C LEU A 15 -31.17 1.53 -18.18
N ASP A 16 -31.38 0.28 -18.57
CA ASP A 16 -31.97 -0.73 -17.69
C ASP A 16 -31.09 -1.01 -16.47
N ARG A 17 -29.77 -1.01 -16.64
CA ARG A 17 -28.81 -1.15 -15.53
C ARG A 17 -28.83 0.05 -14.61
N ILE A 18 -28.92 1.26 -15.17
CA ILE A 18 -29.07 2.50 -14.40
C ILE A 18 -30.35 2.44 -13.57
N LYS A 19 -31.48 2.07 -14.18
CA LYS A 19 -32.78 1.96 -13.52
C LYS A 19 -32.76 0.97 -12.36
N ARG A 20 -32.25 -0.25 -12.55
CA ARG A 20 -32.11 -1.25 -11.47
C ARG A 20 -31.24 -0.77 -10.32
N ASN A 21 -30.16 -0.05 -10.62
CA ASN A 21 -29.29 0.51 -9.57
C ASN A 21 -30.00 1.62 -8.80
N GLU A 22 -30.84 2.41 -9.45
CA GLU A 22 -31.65 3.45 -8.81
C GLU A 22 -32.71 2.87 -7.88
N GLU A 23 -33.43 1.84 -8.32
CA GLU A 23 -34.39 1.09 -7.50
C GLU A 23 -33.70 0.45 -6.28
N ARG A 24 -32.52 -0.13 -6.47
CA ARG A 24 -31.73 -0.69 -5.37
C ARG A 24 -31.29 0.36 -4.37
N LEU A 25 -30.82 1.52 -4.82
CA LEU A 25 -30.46 2.62 -3.92
C LEU A 25 -31.67 3.19 -3.17
N ALA A 26 -32.85 3.22 -3.81
CA ALA A 26 -34.10 3.59 -3.15
C ALA A 26 -34.50 2.57 -2.07
N SER A 27 -34.41 1.27 -2.36
CA SER A 27 -34.71 0.21 -1.38
C SER A 27 -33.79 0.24 -0.15
N LEU A 28 -32.56 0.74 -0.31
CA LEU A 28 -31.58 0.88 0.77
C LEU A 28 -31.71 2.22 1.53
N GLY A 29 -32.66 3.09 1.15
CA GLY A 29 -32.81 4.42 1.75
C GLY A 29 -31.70 5.41 1.39
N LEU A 30 -30.90 5.13 0.35
CA LEU A 30 -29.72 5.93 -0.05
C LEU A 30 -30.00 6.90 -1.20
N ALA A 31 -31.26 7.02 -1.63
CA ALA A 31 -31.64 7.89 -2.74
C ALA A 31 -31.34 9.38 -2.47
N GLU A 32 -31.60 9.85 -1.25
CA GLU A 32 -31.36 11.24 -0.85
C GLU A 32 -29.86 11.56 -0.76
N ALA A 33 -29.05 10.63 -0.24
CA ALA A 33 -27.60 10.78 -0.18
C ALA A 33 -26.98 10.93 -1.58
N LYS A 34 -27.48 10.18 -2.58
CA LYS A 34 -27.07 10.32 -3.99
C LYS A 34 -27.38 11.72 -4.54
N GLN A 35 -28.53 12.29 -4.19
CA GLN A 35 -28.91 13.64 -4.62
C GLN A 35 -28.04 14.72 -3.96
N ALA A 36 -27.76 14.60 -2.66
CA ALA A 36 -26.90 15.52 -1.92
C ALA A 36 -25.46 15.55 -2.45
N ILE A 37 -24.91 14.41 -2.87
CA ILE A 37 -23.58 14.33 -3.49
C ILE A 37 -23.57 15.01 -4.86
N LYS A 38 -24.63 14.82 -5.66
CA LYS A 38 -24.76 15.48 -6.98
C LYS A 38 -24.84 17.00 -6.88
N THR A 39 -25.55 17.53 -5.88
CA THR A 39 -25.71 18.99 -5.71
C THR A 39 -24.46 19.63 -5.09
N SER A 40 -23.78 18.93 -4.18
CA SER A 40 -22.55 19.42 -3.54
C SER A 40 -21.33 19.42 -4.47
N SER A 41 -21.26 18.53 -5.48
CA SER A 41 -20.15 18.54 -6.44
C SER A 41 -20.14 19.76 -7.37
N SER A 42 -21.30 20.43 -7.55
CA SER A 42 -21.40 21.64 -8.36
C SER A 42 -21.01 22.92 -7.62
N ARG A 43 -20.82 22.87 -6.28
CA ARG A 43 -20.61 24.06 -5.44
C ARG A 43 -19.19 24.22 -4.89
N ARG A 44 -18.21 23.49 -5.42
CA ARG A 44 -16.80 23.73 -5.09
C ARG A 44 -16.26 24.86 -5.96
N GLN A 45 -16.27 26.07 -5.40
CA GLN A 45 -15.46 27.17 -5.90
C GLN A 45 -14.00 26.72 -5.99
N PRO A 46 -13.26 27.03 -7.06
CA PRO A 46 -11.85 26.66 -7.17
C PRO A 46 -11.06 27.36 -6.06
N SER A 47 -10.52 26.59 -5.12
CA SER A 47 -9.56 27.08 -4.14
C SER A 47 -8.35 27.64 -4.87
N THR A 48 -8.07 28.92 -4.69
CA THR A 48 -6.86 29.58 -5.19
C THR A 48 -5.63 28.87 -4.63
N PRO A 49 -4.60 28.58 -5.45
CA PRO A 49 -3.36 28.01 -4.95
C PRO A 49 -2.61 29.10 -4.16
N SER A 50 -2.57 28.95 -2.85
CA SER A 50 -1.69 29.74 -1.99
C SER A 50 -0.24 29.33 -2.23
N GLY A 51 0.60 30.26 -2.66
CA GLY A 51 2.06 30.16 -2.53
C GLY A 51 2.82 29.91 -3.82
N GLN A 52 2.97 30.96 -4.65
CA GLN A 52 4.23 31.18 -5.36
C GLN A 52 4.66 32.63 -5.17
N LEU A 53 5.73 32.76 -4.40
CA LEU A 53 6.51 33.97 -4.17
C LEU A 53 7.03 34.53 -5.51
N ASN A 54 6.82 35.84 -5.68
CA ASN A 54 7.61 36.81 -6.44
C ASN A 54 8.35 36.33 -7.70
N ARG A 55 7.75 36.56 -8.87
CA ARG A 55 8.48 36.75 -10.13
C ARG A 55 8.13 38.13 -10.71
N PRO A 56 9.11 38.98 -11.06
CA PRO A 56 8.85 40.34 -11.51
C PRO A 56 8.08 40.34 -12.84
N LYS A 57 7.03 41.18 -12.88
CA LYS A 57 6.18 41.44 -14.05
C LYS A 57 7.03 42.05 -15.17
N ARG A 58 7.17 41.35 -16.29
CA ARG A 58 7.55 41.99 -17.55
C ARG A 58 6.31 42.66 -18.12
N SER A 59 6.39 43.97 -18.28
CA SER A 59 5.42 44.83 -18.96
C SER A 59 5.43 44.52 -20.46
N SER A 60 4.32 43.98 -20.96
CA SER A 60 3.96 44.10 -22.37
C SER A 60 2.44 44.15 -22.46
N SER A 61 1.93 45.33 -22.77
CA SER A 61 0.54 45.58 -23.12
C SER A 61 0.18 44.79 -24.37
N THR A 62 -0.71 43.82 -24.26
CA THR A 62 -1.34 43.20 -25.42
C THR A 62 -2.83 43.08 -25.11
N MET A 63 -3.66 43.65 -25.99
CA MET A 63 -5.11 43.71 -25.82
C MET A 63 -5.71 42.30 -25.77
N VAL A 64 -6.60 42.08 -24.79
CA VAL A 64 -7.31 40.82 -24.58
C VAL A 64 -8.49 40.74 -25.56
N THR A 65 -8.42 39.84 -26.53
CA THR A 65 -9.60 39.42 -27.31
C THR A 65 -10.30 38.26 -26.61
N PRO A 66 -11.64 38.20 -26.56
CA PRO A 66 -12.34 37.09 -25.95
C PRO A 66 -12.27 35.86 -26.85
N SER A 67 -11.50 34.84 -26.46
CA SER A 67 -11.50 33.55 -27.16
C SER A 67 -12.69 32.67 -26.72
N PRO A 68 -13.31 31.88 -27.62
CA PRO A 68 -14.38 30.96 -27.27
C PRO A 68 -13.91 29.87 -26.28
N PRO A 69 -14.83 29.29 -25.48
CA PRO A 69 -14.48 28.32 -24.44
C PRO A 69 -13.87 27.05 -25.06
N SER A 70 -12.56 26.88 -24.89
CA SER A 70 -11.86 25.66 -25.29
C SER A 70 -12.02 24.58 -24.21
N ARG A 71 -12.65 23.48 -24.59
CA ARG A 71 -12.82 22.29 -23.74
C ARG A 71 -11.48 21.54 -23.67
N SER A 72 -10.62 21.95 -22.74
CA SER A 72 -9.34 21.28 -22.47
C SER A 72 -9.59 19.85 -21.99
N SER A 73 -9.41 18.87 -22.88
CA SER A 73 -9.33 17.47 -22.50
C SER A 73 -7.85 17.12 -22.30
N ARG A 74 -7.46 16.75 -21.08
CA ARG A 74 -6.11 16.21 -20.78
C ARG A 74 -5.74 14.96 -21.60
N ARG A 75 -6.71 14.36 -22.30
CA ARG A 75 -6.49 13.17 -23.14
C ARG A 75 -5.84 13.50 -24.48
N LEU A 76 -5.99 14.75 -24.97
CA LEU A 76 -5.42 15.19 -26.26
C LEU A 76 -4.03 15.84 -26.13
N THR A 77 -3.54 16.07 -24.91
CA THR A 77 -2.18 16.62 -24.68
C THR A 77 -1.08 15.56 -24.74
N HIS A 78 -1.44 14.28 -24.75
CA HIS A 78 -0.48 13.22 -25.00
C HIS A 78 -0.32 13.03 -26.50
N LYS A 79 0.93 13.19 -26.98
CA LYS A 79 1.28 12.76 -28.35
C LYS A 79 0.92 11.27 -28.49
N PRO A 80 0.32 10.83 -29.60
CA PRO A 80 0.07 9.42 -29.84
C PRO A 80 1.42 8.68 -29.75
N VAL A 81 1.45 7.61 -28.96
CA VAL A 81 2.63 6.75 -28.84
C VAL A 81 2.84 6.12 -30.20
N GLN A 82 3.86 6.56 -30.94
CA GLN A 82 4.28 5.87 -32.15
C GLN A 82 4.91 4.55 -31.73
N TYR A 83 4.30 3.46 -32.20
CA TYR A 83 4.82 2.12 -31.97
C TYR A 83 5.86 1.84 -33.05
N GLU A 84 7.12 2.08 -32.73
CA GLU A 84 8.19 1.46 -33.51
C GLU A 84 8.36 0.00 -33.06
N PRO A 85 8.36 -0.98 -33.98
CA PRO A 85 8.67 -2.36 -33.64
C PRO A 85 10.15 -2.42 -33.24
N LEU A 86 10.41 -2.36 -31.94
CA LEU A 86 11.75 -2.52 -31.40
C LEU A 86 12.11 -4.01 -31.44
N MET A 87 12.90 -4.38 -32.44
CA MET A 87 13.58 -5.67 -32.51
C MET A 87 14.69 -5.70 -31.44
N ASP A 88 14.68 -6.80 -30.68
CA ASP A 88 15.70 -7.35 -29.76
C ASP A 88 16.19 -6.57 -28.51
N ASP A 89 16.17 -7.32 -27.40
CA ASP A 89 16.95 -7.20 -26.15
C ASP A 89 16.92 -5.90 -25.33
N THR A 90 15.78 -5.60 -24.69
CA THR A 90 15.68 -4.49 -23.70
C THR A 90 15.09 -4.84 -22.33
N THR A 91 15.03 -6.12 -21.96
CA THR A 91 14.60 -6.56 -20.61
C THR A 91 15.42 -5.93 -19.48
N SER A 92 16.69 -5.60 -19.72
CA SER A 92 17.58 -4.95 -18.74
C SER A 92 17.32 -3.45 -18.54
N ILE A 93 16.76 -2.75 -19.53
CA ILE A 93 16.55 -1.29 -19.46
C ILE A 93 15.26 -0.97 -18.68
N ARG A 94 14.22 -1.79 -18.83
CA ARG A 94 12.94 -1.62 -18.12
C ARG A 94 13.07 -1.76 -16.59
N LYS A 95 14.05 -2.53 -16.11
CA LYS A 95 14.37 -2.67 -14.67
C LYS A 95 14.95 -1.37 -14.08
N LYS A 96 15.83 -0.66 -14.80
CA LYS A 96 16.48 0.57 -14.31
C LYS A 96 15.51 1.76 -14.16
N ILE A 97 14.49 1.87 -15.03
CA ILE A 97 13.51 2.97 -14.99
C ILE A 97 12.54 2.83 -13.80
N LYS A 98 12.19 1.61 -13.37
CA LYS A 98 11.37 1.40 -12.16
C LYS A 98 12.14 1.66 -10.86
N LEU A 99 13.46 1.47 -10.85
CA LEU A 99 14.29 1.73 -9.67
C LEU A 99 14.49 3.22 -9.40
N SER A 100 14.56 4.07 -10.42
CA SER A 100 14.80 5.51 -10.26
C SER A 100 13.53 6.35 -9.99
N ALA A 101 12.35 5.81 -10.30
CA ALA A 101 11.06 6.46 -10.07
C ALA A 101 10.52 6.29 -8.63
N LYS A 102 11.27 5.64 -7.73
CA LYS A 102 10.94 5.53 -6.29
C LYS A 102 11.36 6.80 -5.53
N LYS A 103 11.07 7.99 -6.06
CA LYS A 103 11.23 9.25 -5.32
C LYS A 103 10.01 9.51 -4.45
N LYS A 104 10.20 9.21 -3.16
CA LYS A 104 9.58 9.85 -1.98
C LYS A 104 8.06 10.06 -2.02
N ALA A 105 7.31 8.96 -2.03
CA ALA A 105 6.05 8.96 -1.30
C ALA A 105 6.42 8.91 0.20
N THR A 106 6.51 10.07 0.86
CA THR A 106 6.45 10.11 2.33
C THR A 106 5.04 9.72 2.72
N THR A 107 4.77 8.43 2.83
CA THR A 107 3.65 7.94 3.62
C THR A 107 3.89 8.45 5.03
N SER A 108 3.05 9.36 5.51
CA SER A 108 3.04 9.76 6.92
C SER A 108 2.90 8.48 7.74
N SER A 109 4.00 8.05 8.37
CA SER A 109 3.98 6.92 9.28
C SER A 109 3.08 7.30 10.44
N ASN A 110 1.98 6.59 10.63
CA ASN A 110 1.10 6.81 11.78
C ASN A 110 1.74 6.29 13.09
N SER A 111 2.90 5.62 13.02
CA SER A 111 3.65 5.18 14.19
C SER A 111 4.46 6.31 14.81
N ASN A 112 4.28 6.55 16.12
CA ASN A 112 5.11 7.50 16.87
C ASN A 112 6.54 7.00 17.06
N LEU A 113 6.76 5.68 16.93
CA LEU A 113 8.08 5.05 17.00
C LEU A 113 8.74 5.02 15.62
N LYS A 114 9.92 5.66 15.53
CA LYS A 114 10.74 5.74 14.31
C LYS A 114 12.03 4.93 14.45
N TYR A 115 11.93 3.62 14.67
CA TYR A 115 13.09 2.76 14.53
C TYR A 115 13.37 2.51 13.05
N ALA A 116 14.45 3.07 12.54
CA ALA A 116 14.98 2.70 11.24
C ALA A 116 15.59 1.30 11.36
N VAL A 117 15.13 0.36 10.53
CA VAL A 117 15.81 -0.93 10.38
C VAL A 117 17.13 -0.63 9.65
N PRO A 118 18.30 -0.94 10.24
CA PRO A 118 19.57 -0.76 9.56
C PRO A 118 19.60 -1.63 8.30
N MET A 119 19.80 -1.03 7.13
CA MET A 119 19.83 -1.78 5.86
C MET A 119 21.15 -2.53 5.65
N ASP A 120 22.21 -2.11 6.34
CA ASP A 120 23.58 -2.60 6.14
C ASP A 120 23.98 -3.68 7.16
N ILE A 121 23.11 -3.98 8.15
CA ILE A 121 23.36 -4.95 9.21
C ILE A 121 22.49 -6.18 8.95
N THR A 122 23.13 -7.28 8.59
CA THR A 122 22.48 -8.56 8.27
C THR A 122 22.25 -9.46 9.48
N SER A 123 22.84 -9.10 10.63
CA SER A 123 22.64 -9.79 11.89
C SER A 123 22.81 -8.86 13.07
N SER A 124 21.89 -8.93 14.03
CA SER A 124 22.01 -8.24 15.31
C SER A 124 21.58 -9.22 16.39
N PRO A 125 22.38 -10.27 16.65
CA PRO A 125 22.09 -11.18 17.74
C PRO A 125 22.15 -10.38 19.05
N LEU A 126 21.08 -10.43 19.83
CA LEU A 126 21.05 -9.79 21.15
C LEU A 126 22.18 -10.37 22.01
N SER A 127 22.83 -9.50 22.77
CA SER A 127 23.72 -9.90 23.86
C SER A 127 22.93 -10.71 24.89
N ASP A 128 23.59 -11.61 25.62
CA ASP A 128 22.91 -12.42 26.66
C ASP A 128 22.28 -11.55 27.75
N LYS A 129 22.84 -10.35 28.00
CA LYS A 129 22.25 -9.35 28.90
C LYS A 129 20.94 -8.79 28.33
N GLU A 130 20.91 -8.49 27.04
CA GLU A 130 19.73 -7.96 26.34
C GLU A 130 18.64 -9.04 26.22
N LYS A 131 19.01 -10.28 25.94
CA LYS A 131 18.09 -11.43 25.97
C LYS A 131 17.45 -11.59 27.33
N ALA A 132 18.21 -11.47 28.42
CA ALA A 132 17.67 -11.56 29.76
C ALA A 132 16.66 -10.44 30.06
N ILE A 133 16.93 -9.21 29.60
CA ILE A 133 15.99 -8.08 29.72
C ILE A 133 14.69 -8.37 28.96
N VAL A 134 14.81 -8.81 27.71
CA VAL A 134 13.65 -9.16 26.87
C VAL A 134 12.86 -10.30 27.50
N CYS A 135 13.50 -11.38 27.94
CA CYS A 135 12.84 -12.50 28.63
C CYS A 135 12.10 -12.05 29.89
N LYS A 136 12.74 -11.22 30.73
CA LYS A 136 12.13 -10.70 31.96
C LYS A 136 10.89 -9.83 31.67
N LYS A 137 10.97 -8.98 30.64
CA LYS A 137 9.82 -8.13 30.26
C LYS A 137 8.71 -8.92 29.60
N ILE A 138 9.03 -10.01 28.91
CA ILE A 138 8.06 -10.82 28.17
C ILE A 138 7.43 -11.92 29.02
N GLU A 139 8.02 -12.29 30.16
CA GLU A 139 7.59 -13.35 31.06
C GLU A 139 6.06 -13.57 31.10
N GLY A 140 5.63 -14.79 30.74
CA GLY A 140 4.23 -15.18 30.56
C GLY A 140 3.80 -15.22 29.10
N ASP A 141 3.19 -14.13 28.62
CA ASP A 141 2.54 -14.06 27.30
C ASP A 141 3.21 -13.04 26.38
N PHE A 142 4.05 -13.54 25.48
CA PHE A 142 4.66 -12.76 24.41
C PHE A 142 3.62 -12.19 23.44
N LEU A 143 2.63 -12.98 23.03
CA LEU A 143 1.69 -12.59 21.99
C LEU A 143 0.75 -11.50 22.49
N GLY A 144 0.28 -11.59 23.73
CA GLY A 144 -0.52 -10.55 24.38
C GLY A 144 0.24 -9.22 24.50
N LYS A 145 1.48 -9.23 25.00
CA LYS A 145 2.31 -8.01 25.12
C LYS A 145 2.61 -7.38 23.75
N PHE A 146 2.80 -8.22 22.74
CA PHE A 146 2.99 -7.74 21.37
C PHE A 146 1.70 -7.13 20.80
N GLU A 147 0.54 -7.71 21.13
CA GLU A 147 -0.76 -7.16 20.76
C GLU A 147 -1.01 -5.77 21.37
N ASP A 148 -0.67 -5.62 22.65
CA ASP A 148 -0.75 -4.34 23.37
C ASP A 148 0.16 -3.29 22.74
N TYR A 149 1.40 -3.65 22.39
CA TYR A 149 2.33 -2.79 21.68
C TYR A 149 1.75 -2.26 20.35
N LEU A 150 1.18 -3.14 19.53
CA LEU A 150 0.58 -2.75 18.25
C LEU A 150 -0.64 -1.82 18.41
N THR A 151 -1.31 -1.90 19.55
CA THR A 151 -2.50 -1.10 19.87
C THR A 151 -2.13 0.27 20.42
N ASN A 152 -1.21 0.31 21.38
CA ASN A 152 -0.92 1.48 22.20
C ASN A 152 0.25 2.32 21.66
N VAL A 153 1.26 1.68 21.06
CA VAL A 153 2.51 2.34 20.67
C VAL A 153 2.57 2.62 19.17
N ASP A 154 2.35 1.58 18.37
CA ASP A 154 2.51 1.63 16.90
C ASP A 154 1.21 2.00 16.16
N THR A 155 0.08 2.02 16.88
CA THR A 155 -1.27 2.47 16.45
C THR A 155 -1.68 1.95 15.05
N LEU A 156 -1.59 0.63 14.84
CA LEU A 156 -2.03 0.01 13.58
C LEU A 156 -3.56 -0.03 13.45
N SER A 157 -4.04 -0.03 12.20
CA SER A 157 -5.45 -0.35 11.93
C SER A 157 -5.76 -1.79 12.36
N TYR A 158 -6.99 -2.04 12.81
CA TYR A 158 -7.44 -3.36 13.28
C TYR A 158 -7.13 -4.49 12.28
N GLN A 159 -7.39 -4.26 10.99
CA GLN A 159 -7.14 -5.25 9.94
C GLN A 159 -5.66 -5.59 9.79
N ASN A 160 -4.79 -4.58 9.86
CA ASN A 160 -3.34 -4.76 9.74
C ASN A 160 -2.79 -5.45 10.99
N LYS A 161 -3.25 -5.05 12.18
CA LYS A 161 -2.96 -5.71 13.45
C LYS A 161 -3.31 -7.19 13.39
N ARG A 162 -4.53 -7.53 12.96
CA ARG A 162 -4.98 -8.94 12.84
C ARG A 162 -4.10 -9.74 11.88
N ASN A 163 -3.71 -9.15 10.75
CA ASN A 163 -2.83 -9.81 9.79
C ASN A 163 -1.43 -10.04 10.36
N VAL A 164 -0.81 -9.03 10.97
CA VAL A 164 0.52 -9.14 11.58
C VAL A 164 0.51 -10.16 12.71
N LEU A 165 -0.47 -10.10 13.61
CA LEU A 165 -0.60 -11.02 14.73
C LEU A 165 -0.79 -12.46 14.25
N ARG A 166 -1.60 -12.68 13.20
CA ARG A 166 -1.78 -14.01 12.59
C ARG A 166 -0.45 -14.60 12.13
N GLN A 167 0.38 -13.83 11.43
CA GLN A 167 1.66 -14.34 10.92
C GLN A 167 2.67 -14.59 12.03
N ILE A 168 2.75 -13.70 13.02
CA ILE A 168 3.65 -13.89 14.17
C ILE A 168 3.20 -15.07 15.02
N THR A 169 1.89 -15.30 15.17
CA THR A 169 1.37 -16.49 15.86
C THR A 169 1.83 -17.77 15.15
N LYS A 170 1.75 -17.82 13.81
CA LYS A 170 2.25 -18.97 13.03
C LYS A 170 3.75 -19.21 13.19
N LEU A 171 4.52 -18.13 13.27
CA LEU A 171 5.97 -18.20 13.52
C LEU A 171 6.27 -18.65 14.97
N ALA A 172 5.51 -18.18 15.95
CA ALA A 172 5.67 -18.55 17.36
C ALA A 172 5.27 -20.00 17.64
N THR A 173 4.23 -20.52 16.97
CA THR A 173 3.82 -21.92 17.08
C THR A 173 4.74 -22.87 16.32
N GLY A 174 5.50 -22.35 15.34
CA GLY A 174 6.35 -23.14 14.44
C GLY A 174 5.59 -23.75 13.25
N GLU A 175 4.36 -23.30 12.96
CA GLU A 175 3.65 -23.67 11.73
C GLU A 175 4.38 -23.12 10.48
N GLY A 176 5.07 -21.99 10.66
CA GLY A 176 5.75 -21.27 9.59
C GLY A 176 4.76 -20.52 8.69
N ILE A 177 5.30 -19.82 7.70
CA ILE A 177 4.49 -19.01 6.77
C ILE A 177 4.47 -19.69 5.40
N ARG A 178 3.25 -19.89 4.87
CA ARG A 178 3.00 -20.50 3.56
C ARG A 178 2.38 -19.49 2.62
N TYR A 179 2.69 -19.66 1.34
CA TYR A 179 2.09 -18.88 0.25
C TYR A 179 1.16 -19.80 -0.56
N ASP A 180 -0.05 -20.00 -0.06
CA ASP A 180 -0.97 -21.02 -0.60
C ASP A 180 -1.62 -20.65 -1.96
N SER A 181 -1.27 -19.51 -2.57
CA SER A 181 -1.93 -19.04 -3.80
C SER A 181 -1.23 -19.54 -5.06
N LYS A 182 -1.90 -20.45 -5.79
CA LYS A 182 -1.45 -21.01 -7.08
C LYS A 182 -1.16 -19.96 -8.16
N ALA A 183 -1.76 -18.77 -8.04
CA ALA A 183 -1.61 -17.71 -9.04
C ALA A 183 -0.37 -16.82 -8.79
N TYR A 184 0.13 -16.71 -7.55
CA TYR A 184 1.07 -15.65 -7.15
C TYR A 184 1.89 -15.96 -5.87
N GLY A 185 2.08 -17.24 -5.52
CA GLY A 185 2.75 -17.69 -4.29
C GLY A 185 3.94 -18.63 -4.52
N TRP A 186 4.67 -18.94 -3.44
CA TRP A 186 5.74 -19.94 -3.45
C TRP A 186 5.25 -21.32 -3.92
N PRO A 187 6.15 -22.20 -4.38
CA PRO A 187 5.80 -23.55 -4.79
C PRO A 187 5.07 -24.33 -3.70
N GLU A 188 4.24 -25.30 -4.12
CA GLU A 188 3.55 -26.20 -3.21
C GLU A 188 4.58 -26.92 -2.31
N ASN A 189 4.35 -26.89 -0.99
CA ASN A 189 5.23 -27.38 0.09
C ASN A 189 6.38 -26.47 0.54
N CYS A 190 6.53 -25.26 -0.01
CA CYS A 190 7.48 -24.29 0.54
C CYS A 190 6.91 -23.59 1.77
N VAL A 191 7.53 -23.83 2.93
CA VAL A 191 7.16 -23.21 4.20
C VAL A 191 8.34 -22.40 4.73
N PHE A 192 8.14 -21.12 4.99
CA PHE A 192 9.13 -20.31 5.67
C PHE A 192 9.21 -20.73 7.14
N LEU A 193 10.37 -21.21 7.57
CA LEU A 193 10.65 -21.63 8.95
C LEU A 193 9.63 -22.63 9.53
N GLY A 194 9.17 -23.58 8.70
CA GLY A 194 8.32 -24.67 9.18
C GLY A 194 9.04 -25.51 10.23
N GLY A 195 8.42 -25.69 11.39
CA GLY A 195 8.94 -26.45 12.52
C GLY A 195 9.87 -25.68 13.45
N ILE A 196 10.27 -24.45 13.11
CA ILE A 196 11.13 -23.61 13.95
C ILE A 196 10.25 -22.57 14.65
N LYS A 197 10.25 -22.59 15.98
CA LYS A 197 9.58 -21.56 16.78
C LYS A 197 10.41 -20.30 16.77
N VAL A 198 9.83 -19.22 16.29
CA VAL A 198 10.46 -17.90 16.29
C VAL A 198 9.90 -17.07 17.44
N GLY A 199 10.80 -16.52 18.23
CA GLY A 199 10.50 -15.64 19.35
C GLY A 199 11.11 -14.25 19.20
N PRO A 200 10.76 -13.36 20.14
CA PRO A 200 11.29 -12.00 20.24
C PRO A 200 12.76 -11.93 20.68
N THR A 201 13.35 -13.06 21.10
CA THR A 201 14.76 -13.18 21.48
C THR A 201 15.67 -13.62 20.34
N ASP A 202 15.09 -14.03 19.22
CA ASP A 202 15.84 -14.51 18.06
C ASP A 202 16.48 -13.35 17.29
N ASP A 203 17.40 -13.68 16.40
CA ASP A 203 18.06 -12.73 15.51
C ASP A 203 17.12 -12.36 14.36
N ILE A 204 16.23 -11.41 14.60
CA ILE A 204 15.18 -11.01 13.66
C ILE A 204 15.77 -10.49 12.35
N LEU A 205 16.95 -9.86 12.37
CA LEU A 205 17.60 -9.37 11.15
C LEU A 205 18.02 -10.53 10.24
N LYS A 206 18.60 -11.61 10.81
CA LYS A 206 18.88 -12.83 10.03
C LYS A 206 17.61 -13.45 9.47
N LEU A 207 16.52 -13.43 10.22
CA LEU A 207 15.22 -13.94 9.74
C LEU A 207 14.68 -13.10 8.58
N MET A 208 14.88 -11.78 8.62
CA MET A 208 14.50 -10.88 7.53
C MET A 208 15.33 -11.13 6.27
N ASP A 209 16.63 -11.36 6.39
CA ASP A 209 17.50 -11.69 5.26
C ASP A 209 17.19 -13.07 4.69
N HIS A 210 17.01 -14.08 5.54
CA HIS A 210 16.57 -15.41 5.10
C HIS A 210 15.19 -15.34 4.40
N GLY A 211 14.29 -14.47 4.88
CA GLY A 211 13.03 -14.19 4.20
C GLY A 211 13.21 -13.63 2.79
N ARG A 212 14.16 -12.72 2.62
CA ARG A 212 14.52 -12.15 1.31
C ARG A 212 15.12 -13.19 0.37
N GLU A 213 16.00 -14.05 0.88
CA GLU A 213 16.57 -15.17 0.10
C GLU A 213 15.48 -16.15 -0.35
N CYS A 214 14.51 -16.43 0.52
CA CYS A 214 13.36 -17.27 0.16
C CYS A 214 12.48 -16.60 -0.90
N GLU A 215 12.23 -15.29 -0.80
CA GLU A 215 11.51 -14.53 -1.83
C GLU A 215 12.26 -14.52 -3.18
N GLU A 216 13.60 -14.43 -3.18
CA GLU A 216 14.40 -14.51 -4.39
C GLU A 216 14.38 -15.92 -5.01
N LYS A 217 14.42 -16.96 -4.18
CA LYS A 217 14.47 -18.36 -4.62
C LYS A 217 13.12 -18.90 -5.09
N TRP A 218 12.03 -18.53 -4.41
CA TRP A 218 10.71 -19.14 -4.59
C TRP A 218 9.66 -18.17 -5.16
N GLY A 219 9.97 -16.87 -5.24
CA GLY A 219 9.10 -15.84 -5.82
C GLY A 219 8.73 -14.74 -4.82
N GLU A 220 8.51 -13.53 -5.36
CA GLU A 220 8.20 -12.34 -4.57
C GLU A 220 6.84 -12.43 -3.86
N ASP A 221 6.76 -11.83 -2.66
CA ASP A 221 5.48 -11.63 -1.96
C ASP A 221 4.61 -10.59 -2.70
N HIS A 222 3.58 -11.08 -3.39
CA HIS A 222 2.60 -10.22 -4.08
C HIS A 222 1.68 -9.46 -3.12
N GLY A 223 1.68 -9.82 -1.84
CA GLY A 223 1.04 -9.10 -0.75
C GLY A 223 1.81 -7.86 -0.30
N ASN A 224 2.71 -7.29 -1.11
CA ASN A 224 3.52 -6.11 -0.75
C ASN A 224 4.29 -6.26 0.58
N GLY A 225 4.68 -7.48 0.94
CA GLY A 225 5.39 -7.76 2.17
C GLY A 225 4.51 -7.98 3.41
N TRP A 226 3.18 -7.96 3.29
CA TRP A 226 2.28 -8.17 4.43
C TRP A 226 2.33 -9.58 5.01
N LEU A 227 2.85 -10.56 4.26
CA LEU A 227 2.96 -11.94 4.74
C LEU A 227 4.22 -12.15 5.57
N LEU A 228 5.36 -11.60 5.17
CA LEU A 228 6.65 -11.91 5.78
C LEU A 228 7.41 -10.68 6.28
N SER A 229 7.78 -9.77 5.37
CA SER A 229 8.65 -8.64 5.71
C SER A 229 8.02 -7.65 6.69
N HIS A 230 6.72 -7.39 6.58
CA HIS A 230 6.00 -6.47 7.47
C HIS A 230 5.84 -7.05 8.88
N PRO A 231 5.37 -8.30 9.08
CA PRO A 231 5.38 -8.91 10.40
C PRO A 231 6.76 -8.97 11.06
N LEU A 232 7.81 -9.40 10.34
CA LEU A 232 9.18 -9.46 10.90
C LEU A 232 9.70 -8.08 11.30
N LYS A 233 9.44 -7.05 10.49
CA LYS A 233 9.80 -5.67 10.82
C LYS A 233 9.11 -5.20 12.10
N LYS A 234 7.83 -5.53 12.29
CA LYS A 234 7.08 -5.18 13.49
C LYS A 234 7.60 -5.91 14.73
N LEU A 235 7.99 -7.17 14.57
CA LEU A 235 8.66 -7.93 15.63
C LEU A 235 10.00 -7.29 16.04
N TYR A 236 10.79 -6.83 15.07
CA TYR A 236 12.04 -6.10 15.35
C TYR A 236 11.80 -4.78 16.09
N MET A 237 10.78 -4.01 15.67
CA MET A 237 10.43 -2.76 16.36
C MET A 237 9.98 -3.01 17.81
N PHE A 238 9.26 -4.09 18.06
CA PHE A 238 8.89 -4.51 19.41
C PHE A 238 10.11 -4.92 20.24
N GLN A 239 11.03 -5.69 19.67
CA GLN A 239 12.29 -6.05 20.33
C GLN A 239 13.09 -4.80 20.74
N ARG A 240 13.18 -3.79 19.86
CA ARG A 240 13.82 -2.50 20.17
C ARG A 240 13.10 -1.74 21.27
N TYR A 241 11.77 -1.69 21.22
CA TYR A 241 10.95 -1.05 22.25
C TYR A 241 11.22 -1.65 23.65
N LEU A 242 11.31 -2.98 23.74
CA LEU A 242 11.62 -3.66 25.00
C LEU A 242 13.03 -3.39 25.53
N LEU A 243 13.98 -3.06 24.67
CA LEU A 243 15.35 -2.72 25.07
C LEU A 243 15.53 -1.25 25.46
N GLU A 244 14.65 -0.37 24.98
CA GLU A 244 14.73 1.07 25.24
C GLU A 244 13.85 1.54 26.41
N GLU A 245 12.74 0.85 26.70
CA GLU A 245 12.09 0.92 28.01
C GLU A 245 12.92 0.27 29.12
#